data_AF-A0A258YY18-F1
#
_entry.id   AF-A0A258YY18-F1
#
_cell.length_a   1.000
_cell.length_b   1.000
_cell.length_c   1.000
_cell.angle_alpha   90.00
_cell.angle_beta   90.00
_cell.angle_gamma   90.00
#
_symmetry.space_group_name_H-M   'P 1'
#
loop_
_entity.id
_entity.type
_entity.pdbx_description
1 polymer ?
#
loop_
_entity_poly.entity_id
_entity_poly.type
_entity_poly.pdbx_seq_one_letter_code
_entity_poly.pdbx_strand_id
1 'polypeptide(L)'
;MNKQRISLTLFFAGCVGGALYFSPFLQSPFLKLSQSIKLVYLNQIQSFNQSVTEHVNQKNTILRLQRENRYYERELLTMHQVADEYRNVLREQNSSIKTLPVIGLVRTISYVRMGDPHKLWLEMDHFDPKQVYG
;
A
#
# COMPACT_ATOMS: atom_id res chain seq x y z
N MET A 1 -25.79 -63.66 -19.18
CA MET A 1 -25.40 -62.82 -18.01
C MET A 1 -26.37 -63.12 -16.88
N ASN A 2 -25.89 -63.67 -15.77
CA ASN A 2 -26.76 -64.27 -14.76
C ASN A 2 -27.55 -63.19 -13.99
N LYS A 3 -28.87 -63.08 -14.21
CA LYS A 3 -29.74 -62.01 -13.66
C LYS A 3 -29.62 -61.89 -12.14
N GLN A 4 -29.37 -63.00 -11.44
CA GLN A 4 -29.13 -63.01 -10.00
C GLN A 4 -27.84 -62.28 -9.60
N ARG A 5 -26.75 -62.41 -10.37
CA ARG A 5 -25.49 -61.73 -10.07
C ARG A 5 -25.63 -60.22 -10.22
N ILE A 6 -26.31 -59.77 -11.27
CA ILE A 6 -26.55 -58.33 -11.51
C ILE A 6 -27.43 -57.74 -10.39
N SER A 7 -28.51 -58.44 -10.02
CA SER A 7 -29.39 -58.00 -8.93
C SER A 7 -28.65 -57.94 -7.58
N LEU A 8 -27.77 -58.92 -7.29
CA LEU A 8 -26.96 -58.92 -6.09
C LEU A 8 -25.97 -57.76 -6.05
N THR A 9 -25.30 -57.47 -7.18
CA THR A 9 -24.38 -56.33 -7.28
C THR A 9 -25.10 -55.01 -7.11
N LEU A 10 -26.30 -54.86 -7.67
CA LEU A 10 -27.10 -53.64 -7.53
C LEU A 10 -27.60 -53.42 -6.10
N PHE A 11 -27.99 -54.50 -5.42
CA PHE A 11 -28.36 -54.48 -4.00
C PHE A 11 -27.17 -54.08 -3.11
N PHE A 12 -25.98 -54.66 -3.35
CA PHE A 12 -24.76 -54.29 -2.64
C PHE A 12 -24.35 -52.84 -2.90
N ALA A 13 -24.43 -52.38 -4.16
CA ALA A 13 -24.19 -50.98 -4.50
C ALA A 13 -25.19 -50.04 -3.81
N GLY A 14 -26.46 -50.43 -3.71
CA GLY A 14 -27.49 -49.70 -2.96
C GLY A 14 -27.20 -49.65 -1.45
N CYS A 15 -26.81 -50.77 -0.83
CA CYS A 15 -26.41 -50.83 0.57
C CYS A 15 -25.15 -50.00 0.86
N VAL A 16 -24.15 -50.06 -0.03
CA VAL A 16 -22.93 -49.23 0.09
C VAL A 16 -23.28 -47.76 -0.07
N GLY A 17 -24.07 -47.39 -1.08
CA GLY A 17 -24.55 -46.01 -1.27
C GLY A 17 -25.37 -45.50 -0.07
N GLY A 18 -26.24 -46.33 0.49
CA GLY A 18 -27.01 -46.02 1.70
C GLY A 18 -26.13 -45.90 2.94
N ALA A 19 -25.15 -46.78 3.12
CA ALA A 19 -24.18 -46.69 4.23
C ALA A 19 -23.31 -45.44 4.11
N LEU A 20 -22.92 -45.04 2.89
CA LEU A 20 -22.29 -43.76 2.61
C LEU A 20 -23.24 -42.57 2.82
N TYR A 21 -24.56 -42.74 2.85
CA TYR A 21 -25.52 -41.65 3.11
C TYR A 21 -25.89 -41.50 4.60
N PHE A 22 -25.88 -42.58 5.37
CA PHE A 22 -26.29 -42.55 6.78
C PHE A 22 -25.12 -42.59 7.79
N SER A 23 -23.91 -42.99 7.39
CA SER A 23 -22.76 -43.08 8.30
C SER A 23 -21.83 -41.87 8.20
N PRO A 24 -21.75 -41.02 9.26
CA PRO A 24 -20.86 -39.86 9.29
C PRO A 24 -19.39 -40.23 9.11
N PHE A 25 -18.98 -41.42 9.57
CA PHE A 25 -17.62 -41.92 9.47
C PHE A 25 -17.18 -42.11 8.01
N LEU A 26 -18.05 -42.71 7.18
CA LEU A 26 -17.76 -42.99 5.78
C LEU A 26 -17.94 -41.78 4.86
N GLN A 27 -18.76 -40.80 5.27
CA GLN A 27 -18.96 -39.54 4.55
C GLN A 27 -17.82 -38.55 4.70
N SER A 28 -17.25 -38.48 5.92
CA SER A 28 -16.27 -37.47 6.28
C SER A 28 -15.06 -37.37 5.33
N PRO A 29 -14.44 -38.46 4.81
CA PRO A 29 -13.32 -38.33 3.87
C PRO A 29 -13.75 -37.76 2.52
N PHE A 30 -14.91 -38.15 1.99
CA PHE A 30 -15.43 -37.64 0.72
C PHE A 30 -15.79 -36.15 0.80
N LEU A 31 -16.43 -35.74 1.88
CA LEU A 31 -16.75 -34.34 2.14
C LEU A 31 -15.46 -33.52 2.30
N LYS A 32 -14.47 -34.00 3.05
CA LYS A 32 -13.17 -33.33 3.20
C LYS A 32 -12.44 -33.17 1.86
N LEU A 33 -12.46 -34.20 1.01
CA LEU A 33 -11.85 -34.13 -0.33
C LEU A 33 -12.53 -33.05 -1.19
N SER A 34 -13.86 -33.07 -1.26
CA SER A 34 -14.64 -32.08 -2.02
C SER A 34 -14.42 -30.66 -1.50
N GLN A 35 -14.45 -30.48 -0.18
CA GLN A 35 -14.18 -29.20 0.47
C GLN A 35 -12.75 -28.73 0.16
N SER A 36 -11.76 -29.61 0.19
CA SER A 36 -10.36 -29.29 -0.10
C SER A 36 -10.17 -28.87 -1.55
N ILE A 37 -10.79 -29.56 -2.52
CA ILE A 37 -10.74 -29.17 -3.93
C ILE A 37 -11.37 -27.78 -4.12
N LYS A 38 -12.52 -27.54 -3.48
CA LYS A 38 -13.21 -26.24 -3.52
C LYS A 38 -12.36 -25.12 -2.94
N LEU A 39 -11.71 -25.37 -1.80
CA LEU A 39 -10.82 -24.41 -1.15
C LEU A 39 -9.58 -24.13 -2.01
N VAL A 40 -8.96 -25.16 -2.61
CA VAL A 40 -7.81 -24.97 -3.51
C VAL A 40 -8.19 -24.12 -4.72
N TYR A 41 -9.34 -24.39 -5.33
CA TYR A 41 -9.84 -23.60 -6.47
C TYR A 41 -10.12 -22.14 -6.10
N LEU A 42 -10.84 -21.90 -4.99
CA LEU A 42 -11.12 -20.55 -4.50
C LEU A 42 -9.84 -19.81 -4.14
N ASN A 43 -8.90 -20.47 -3.45
CA ASN A 43 -7.63 -19.88 -3.06
C ASN A 43 -6.76 -19.54 -4.29
N GLN A 44 -6.76 -20.37 -5.33
CA GLN A 44 -6.04 -20.06 -6.58
C GLN A 44 -6.63 -18.85 -7.31
N ILE A 45 -7.96 -18.76 -7.41
CA ILE A 45 -8.61 -17.61 -8.06
C ILE A 45 -8.35 -16.34 -7.25
N GLN A 46 -8.47 -16.42 -5.93
CA GLN A 46 -8.23 -15.28 -5.06
C GLN A 46 -6.79 -14.81 -5.12
N SER A 47 -5.81 -15.73 -5.06
CA SER A 47 -4.39 -15.38 -5.14
C SER A 47 -4.02 -14.80 -6.51
N PHE A 48 -4.58 -15.34 -7.59
CA PHE A 48 -4.40 -14.80 -8.94
C PHE A 48 -4.95 -13.38 -9.06
N ASN A 49 -6.20 -13.15 -8.64
CA ASN A 49 -6.82 -11.83 -8.67
C ASN A 49 -6.08 -10.81 -7.80
N GLN A 50 -5.58 -11.24 -6.64
CA GLN A 50 -4.76 -10.40 -5.77
C GLN A 50 -3.43 -10.04 -6.44
N SER A 51 -2.72 -11.00 -7.01
CA SER A 51 -1.45 -10.76 -7.71
C SER A 51 -1.61 -9.82 -8.91
N VAL A 52 -2.65 -10.00 -9.72
CA VAL A 52 -2.97 -9.09 -10.84
C VAL A 52 -3.26 -7.68 -10.32
N THR A 53 -4.06 -7.56 -9.26
CA THR A 53 -4.40 -6.27 -8.66
C THR A 53 -3.17 -5.58 -8.09
N GLU A 54 -2.31 -6.30 -7.36
CA GLU A 54 -1.04 -5.80 -6.83
C GLU A 54 -0.13 -5.31 -7.97
N HIS A 55 0.03 -6.08 -9.05
CA HIS A 55 0.85 -5.67 -10.19
C HIS A 55 0.30 -4.42 -10.91
N VAL A 56 -1.01 -4.32 -11.11
CA VAL A 56 -1.63 -3.13 -11.70
C VAL A 56 -1.43 -1.91 -10.79
N ASN A 57 -1.61 -2.08 -9.48
CA ASN A 57 -1.41 -1.00 -8.50
C ASN A 57 0.05 -0.58 -8.41
N GLN A 58 1.00 -1.51 -8.45
CA GLN A 58 2.43 -1.22 -8.51
C GLN A 58 2.77 -0.41 -9.76
N LYS A 59 2.29 -0.83 -10.94
CA LYS A 59 2.51 -0.09 -12.19
C LYS A 59 1.95 1.33 -12.12
N ASN A 60 0.73 1.49 -11.62
CA ASN A 60 0.11 2.81 -11.45
C ASN A 60 0.90 3.71 -10.50
N THR A 61 1.41 3.13 -9.41
CA THR A 61 2.25 3.84 -8.44
C THR A 61 3.57 4.28 -9.08
N ILE A 62 4.24 3.40 -9.83
CA ILE A 62 5.47 3.73 -10.56
C ILE A 62 5.22 4.87 -11.55
N LEU A 63 4.14 4.80 -12.34
CA LEU A 63 3.81 5.86 -13.30
C LEU A 63 3.47 7.19 -12.63
N ARG A 64 2.84 7.17 -11.44
CA ARG A 64 2.62 8.38 -10.63
C ARG A 64 3.93 8.96 -10.15
N LEU A 65 4.78 8.17 -9.49
CA LEU A 65 6.08 8.61 -8.97
C LEU A 65 6.99 9.16 -10.08
N GLN A 66 7.00 8.53 -11.26
CA GLN A 66 7.75 9.05 -12.41
C GLN A 66 7.22 10.39 -12.91
N ARG A 67 5.90 10.63 -12.87
CA ARG A 67 5.33 11.93 -13.23
C ARG A 67 5.68 13.00 -12.21
N GLU A 68 5.59 12.66 -10.93
CA GLU A 68 5.95 13.56 -9.81
C GLU A 68 7.44 13.93 -9.87
N ASN A 69 8.35 12.98 -10.07
CA ASN A 69 9.77 13.27 -10.24
C ASN A 69 10.04 14.22 -11.42
N ARG A 70 9.45 13.97 -12.59
CA ARG A 70 9.59 14.88 -13.75
C ARG A 70 8.96 16.26 -13.54
N TYR A 71 7.99 16.38 -12.63
CA TYR A 71 7.42 17.66 -12.25
C TYR A 71 8.39 18.39 -11.32
N TYR A 72 8.89 17.73 -10.28
CA TYR A 72 9.85 18.31 -9.34
C TYR A 72 11.18 18.70 -10.01
N GLU A 73 11.67 17.92 -10.97
CA GLU A 73 12.86 18.28 -11.76
C GLU A 73 12.65 19.58 -12.54
N ARG A 74 11.46 19.78 -13.13
CA ARG A 74 11.13 21.00 -13.86
C ARG A 74 10.94 22.20 -12.93
N GLU A 75 10.22 22.01 -11.83
CA GLU A 75 10.06 23.05 -10.81
C GLU A 75 11.40 23.47 -10.21
N LEU A 76 12.30 22.51 -9.96
CA LEU A 76 13.64 22.82 -9.48
C LEU A 76 14.40 23.75 -10.44
N LEU A 77 14.33 23.49 -11.74
CA LEU A 77 14.94 24.37 -12.75
C LEU A 77 14.31 25.77 -12.74
N THR A 78 12.98 25.85 -12.65
CA THR A 78 12.28 27.13 -12.55
C THR A 78 12.64 27.89 -11.28
N MET A 79 12.70 27.22 -10.13
CA MET A 79 13.12 27.82 -8.86
C MET A 79 14.57 28.32 -8.92
N HIS A 80 15.47 27.58 -9.55
CA HIS A 80 16.84 28.05 -9.77
C HIS A 80 16.89 29.31 -10.63
N GLN A 81 16.14 29.35 -11.73
CA GLN A 81 16.03 30.56 -12.56
C GLN A 81 15.49 31.75 -11.77
N VAL A 82 14.43 31.56 -10.99
CA VAL A 82 13.86 32.61 -10.13
C VAL A 82 14.88 33.10 -9.10
N ALA A 83 15.63 32.20 -8.46
CA ALA A 83 16.65 32.55 -7.49
C ALA A 83 17.81 33.34 -8.12
N ASP A 84 18.21 32.97 -9.35
CA ASP A 84 19.24 33.68 -10.10
C ASP A 84 18.78 35.09 -10.51
N GLU A 85 17.57 35.23 -11.03
CA GLU A 85 16.99 36.54 -11.36
C GLU A 85 16.84 37.42 -10.12
N TYR A 86 16.37 36.86 -9.01
CA TYR A 86 16.28 37.58 -7.74
C TYR A 86 17.65 38.09 -7.28
N ARG A 87 18.69 37.26 -7.38
CA ARG A 87 20.07 37.66 -7.06
C ARG A 87 20.57 38.75 -8.00
N ASN A 88 20.23 38.70 -9.29
CA ASN A 88 20.60 39.73 -10.26
C ASN A 88 19.97 41.07 -9.89
N VAL A 89 18.66 41.10 -9.59
CA VAL A 89 17.95 42.31 -9.16
C VAL A 89 18.56 42.92 -7.90
N LEU A 90 18.88 42.09 -6.90
CA LEU A 90 19.53 42.59 -5.67
C LEU A 90 20.90 43.22 -5.94
N ARG A 91 21.67 42.63 -6.86
CA ARG A 91 22.98 43.17 -7.27
C ARG A 91 22.82 44.50 -8.02
N GLU A 92 21.84 44.62 -8.91
CA GLU A 92 21.54 45.87 -9.62
C GLU A 92 21.12 47.00 -8.67
N GLN A 93 20.38 46.68 -7.62
CA GLN A 93 19.94 47.64 -6.61
C GLN A 93 21.00 47.92 -5.52
N ASN A 94 22.22 47.38 -5.64
CA ASN A 94 23.28 47.46 -4.62
C ASN A 94 22.79 47.05 -3.21
N SER A 95 21.86 46.11 -3.13
CA SER A 95 21.29 45.66 -1.88
C SER A 95 22.29 44.80 -1.10
N SER A 96 22.52 45.13 0.17
CA SER A 96 23.37 44.36 1.08
C SER A 96 22.63 43.24 1.82
N ILE A 97 21.38 42.96 1.42
CA ILE A 97 20.55 41.93 2.06
C ILE A 97 21.19 40.55 1.87
N LYS A 98 21.42 39.85 2.98
CA LYS A 98 21.95 38.49 2.99
C LYS A 98 20.89 37.52 2.48
N THR A 99 21.15 36.88 1.34
CA THR A 99 20.18 36.00 0.65
C THR A 99 20.29 34.52 1.00
N LEU A 100 21.37 34.11 1.68
CA LEU A 100 21.58 32.72 2.08
C LEU A 100 21.06 32.51 3.50
N PRO A 101 19.92 31.82 3.69
CA PRO A 101 19.42 31.47 5.01
C PRO A 101 20.33 30.43 5.65
N VAL A 102 20.46 30.49 6.97
CA VAL A 102 21.10 29.43 7.76
C VAL A 102 20.05 28.34 8.00
N ILE A 103 20.29 27.15 7.47
CA ILE A 103 19.37 26.01 7.58
C ILE A 103 19.90 25.08 8.66
N GLY A 104 19.01 24.64 9.57
CA GLY A 104 19.33 23.68 10.62
C GLY A 104 18.17 22.72 10.85
N LEU A 105 18.49 21.46 11.13
CA LEU A 105 17.48 20.49 11.54
C LEU A 105 17.14 20.73 13.01
N VAL A 106 15.87 20.93 13.31
CA VAL A 106 15.35 21.15 14.66
C VAL A 106 14.30 20.11 15.01
N ARG A 107 14.15 19.80 16.29
CA ARG A 107 13.16 18.84 16.77
C ARG A 107 11.91 19.55 17.25
N THR A 108 10.74 19.06 16.87
CA THR A 108 9.47 19.53 17.43
C THR A 108 9.24 18.95 18.82
N ILE A 109 9.00 19.80 19.81
CA ILE A 109 8.71 19.42 21.19
C ILE A 109 7.21 19.14 21.35
N SER A 110 6.36 20.10 20.98
CA SER A 110 4.90 19.99 21.14
C SER A 110 4.15 21.07 20.35
N TYR A 111 2.84 20.92 20.23
CA TYR A 111 1.96 22.01 19.79
C TYR A 111 1.76 23.03 20.92
N VAL A 112 1.60 24.31 20.57
CA VAL A 112 1.34 25.37 21.57
C VAL A 112 -0.01 25.17 22.25
N ARG A 113 -1.01 24.65 21.52
CA ARG A 113 -2.34 24.31 22.05
C ARG A 113 -2.78 22.95 21.50
N MET A 114 -3.47 22.16 22.32
CA MET A 114 -4.10 20.93 21.84
C MET A 114 -5.10 21.26 20.72
N GLY A 115 -4.91 20.63 19.56
CA GLY A 115 -5.79 20.79 18.40
C GLY A 115 -5.48 21.98 17.49
N ASP A 116 -4.43 22.78 17.75
CA ASP A 116 -3.96 23.83 16.85
C ASP A 116 -2.70 23.37 16.11
N PRO A 117 -2.80 22.89 14.85
CA PRO A 117 -1.64 22.40 14.11
C PRO A 117 -0.72 23.52 13.61
N HIS A 118 -1.09 24.80 13.77
CA HIS A 118 -0.37 25.92 13.16
C HIS A 118 0.77 26.47 14.01
N LYS A 119 0.87 26.08 15.29
CA LYS A 119 1.90 26.61 16.21
C LYS A 119 2.59 25.49 16.98
N LEU A 120 3.92 25.51 16.95
CA LEU A 120 4.79 24.47 17.49
C LEU A 120 5.88 25.07 18.38
N TRP A 121 6.22 24.36 19.44
CA TRP A 121 7.45 24.55 20.21
C TRP A 121 8.56 23.71 19.59
N LEU A 122 9.70 24.34 19.29
CA LEU A 122 10.87 23.70 18.68
C LEU A 122 12.02 23.68 19.68
N GLU A 123 12.81 22.60 19.68
CA GLU A 123 14.06 22.47 20.40
C GLU A 123 15.18 23.05 19.52
N MET A 124 15.83 24.11 20.02
CA MET A 124 16.84 24.88 19.30
C MET A 124 17.96 25.26 20.27
N ASP A 125 19.22 25.06 19.88
CA ASP A 125 20.37 25.35 20.76
C ASP A 125 20.58 26.85 21.02
N HIS A 126 20.21 27.71 20.07
CA HIS A 126 20.49 29.16 20.11
C HIS A 126 19.27 29.98 19.64
N PHE A 127 18.23 30.07 20.47
CA PHE A 127 17.08 30.93 20.20
C PHE A 127 17.42 32.41 20.40
N ASP A 128 17.26 33.21 19.35
CA ASP A 128 17.41 34.68 19.37
C ASP A 128 16.07 35.33 18.98
N PRO A 129 15.41 36.06 19.91
CA PRO A 129 14.12 36.70 19.63
C PRO A 129 14.20 37.83 18.60
N LYS A 130 15.40 38.27 18.22
CA LYS A 130 15.60 39.26 17.14
C LYS A 130 15.65 38.62 15.75
N GLN A 131 15.70 37.30 15.67
CA GLN A 131 15.73 36.56 14.42
C GLN A 131 14.35 36.01 14.07
N VAL A 132 14.05 35.98 12.77
CA VAL A 132 12.81 35.39 12.25
C VAL A 132 13.13 33.96 11.85
N TYR A 133 12.38 33.02 12.42
CA TYR A 133 12.43 31.59 12.10
C TYR A 133 11.17 31.25 11.29
N GLY A 134 11.35 30.65 10.12
CA GLY A 134 10.29 30.32 9.17
C GLY A 134 10.63 29.11 8.33
#